data_AF-A0A916LDA2-F1
#
_entry.id   AF-A0A916LDA2-F1
#
_cell.length_a   1.000
_cell.length_b   1.000
_cell.length_c   1.000
_cell.angle_alpha   90.00
_cell.angle_beta   90.00
_cell.angle_gamma   90.00
#
_symmetry.space_group_name_H-M   'P 1'
#
loop_
_entity.id
_entity.type
_entity.pdbx_description
1 polymer ?
#
loop_
_entity_poly.entity_id
_entity_poly.type
_entity_poly.pdbx_seq_one_letter_code
_entity_poly.pdbx_strand_id
1 'polypeptide(L)' 'MILVSPEDRPALKKAGFLTRDPRATERKKYGLKKARKAPQYSKR' A
#
# COMPACT_ATOMS: atom_id res chain seq x y z
N MET A 1 15.95 12.12 -10.38
CA MET A 1 16.72 12.41 -9.14
C MET A 1 16.41 13.85 -8.80
N ILE A 2 15.71 14.12 -7.69
CA ILE A 2 15.40 15.50 -7.31
C ILE A 2 16.68 16.08 -6.68
N LEU A 3 17.23 17.12 -7.29
CA LEU A 3 18.32 17.92 -6.73
C LEU A 3 17.69 18.82 -5.66
N VAL A 4 17.61 18.33 -4.43
CA VAL A 4 17.03 19.07 -3.30
C VAL A 4 18.15 19.59 -2.40
N SER A 5 18.10 20.87 -2.06
CA SER A 5 19.00 21.47 -1.07
C SER A 5 18.81 20.77 0.29
N PRO A 6 19.86 20.50 1.08
CA PRO A 6 19.75 19.77 2.35
C PRO A 6 18.74 20.36 3.36
N GLU A 7 18.46 21.66 3.24
CA GLU A 7 17.57 22.47 4.07
C GLU A 7 16.07 22.19 3.86
N ASP A 8 15.67 21.67 2.71
CA ASP A 8 14.26 21.39 2.40
C ASP A 8 13.80 20.02 2.92
N ARG A 9 14.75 19.16 3.29
CA ARG A 9 14.50 17.82 3.84
C ARG A 9 13.53 17.81 5.04
N PRO A 10 13.65 18.67 6.06
CA PRO A 10 12.68 18.74 7.17
C PRO A 10 11.26 19.07 6.71
N ALA A 11 11.09 19.98 5.75
CA ALA A 11 9.77 20.33 5.22
C ALA A 11 9.15 19.16 4.43
N LEU A 12 9.93 18.54 3.53
CA LEU A 12 9.49 17.40 2.72
C LEU A 12 9.21 16.14 3.54
N LYS A 13 9.96 15.92 4.62
CA LYS A 13 9.71 14.82 5.57
C LYS A 13 8.41 15.03 6.33
N LYS A 14 8.15 16.25 6.81
CA LYS A 14 6.86 16.60 7.46
C LYS A 14 5.68 16.41 6.51
N ALA A 15 5.87 16.75 5.23
CA ALA A 15 4.85 16.59 4.19
C ALA A 15 4.70 15.16 3.63
N GLY A 16 5.58 14.22 4.00
CA GLY A 16 5.47 12.80 3.63
C GLY A 16 5.95 12.42 2.22
N PHE A 17 6.57 13.34 1.48
CA PHE A 17 6.99 13.11 0.08
C PHE A 17 8.25 12.25 -0.08
N LEU A 18 8.98 11.99 1.01
CA LEU A 18 10.23 11.22 0.97
C LEU A 18 10.01 9.71 1.10
N THR A 19 8.80 9.27 1.48
CA THR A 19 8.49 7.86 1.74
C THR A 19 7.94 7.20 0.48
N ARG A 20 8.57 6.12 0.02
CA ARG A 20 7.99 5.27 -1.02
C ARG A 20 6.81 4.49 -0.45
N ASP A 21 5.68 4.49 -1.15
CA ASP A 21 4.55 3.64 -0.80
C ASP A 21 4.91 2.15 -1.01
N PRO A 22 4.89 1.30 0.03
CA PRO A 22 5.18 -0.12 -0.10
C PRO A 22 3.96 -0.96 -0.49
N ARG A 23 2.76 -0.37 -0.60
CA ARG A 23 1.53 -1.11 -0.85
C ARG A 23 1.60 -1.84 -2.19
N ALA A 24 1.35 -3.14 -2.13
CA ALA A 24 1.26 -4.02 -3.29
C ALA A 24 -0.08 -4.75 -3.27
N THR A 25 -0.56 -5.14 -4.45
CA THR A 25 -1.81 -5.88 -4.59
C THR A 25 -1.70 -7.23 -3.89
N GLU A 26 -2.59 -7.49 -2.92
CA GLU A 26 -2.62 -8.80 -2.26
C GLU A 26 -3.04 -9.88 -3.25
N ARG A 27 -2.30 -11.00 -3.28
CA ARG A 27 -2.59 -12.11 -4.20
C ARG A 27 -3.93 -12.77 -3.90
N LYS A 28 -4.55 -13.38 -4.92
CA LYS A 28 -5.71 -14.25 -4.75
C LYS A 28 -5.29 -15.51 -4.00
N LYS A 29 -6.02 -15.86 -2.94
CA LYS A 29 -5.86 -17.12 -2.20
C LYS A 29 -6.84 -18.17 -2.72
N TYR A 30 -6.47 -19.44 -2.65
CA TYR A 30 -7.33 -20.54 -3.11
C TYR A 30 -8.63 -20.59 -2.30
N GLY A 31 -9.73 -21.02 -2.94
CA GLY A 31 -11.06 -21.04 -2.32
C GLY A 31 -11.75 -19.67 -2.17
N LEU A 32 -11.06 -18.55 -2.42
CA LEU A 32 -11.62 -17.20 -2.35
C LEU A 32 -11.90 -16.62 -3.74
N LYS A 33 -12.92 -15.76 -3.82
CA LYS A 33 -13.26 -14.99 -5.04
C LYS A 33 -12.23 -13.89 -5.33
N LYS A 34 -11.61 -13.32 -4.29
CA LYS A 34 -10.54 -12.29 -4.36
C LYS A 34 -9.46 -12.58 -3.30
N ALA A 35 -8.57 -11.63 -3.01
CA ALA A 35 -7.58 -11.77 -1.94
C ALA A 35 -8.18 -12.16 -0.58
N ARG A 36 -9.35 -11.60 -0.23
CA ARG A 36 -10.05 -11.86 1.05
C ARG A 36 -11.53 -12.23 0.92
N LYS A 37 -12.17 -11.97 -0.22
CA LYS A 37 -13.62 -12.18 -0.40
C LYS A 37 -13.95 -13.67 -0.54
N ALA A 38 -14.61 -14.23 0.46
CA ALA A 38 -15.14 -15.60 0.41
C ALA A 38 -16.39 -15.71 -0.50
N PRO A 39 -16.68 -16.89 -1.04
CA PRO A 39 -18.00 -17.19 -1.60
C PRO A 39 -19.09 -17.12 -0.52
N GLN A 40 -20.35 -16.95 -0.94
CA GLN A 40 -21.48 -17.05 -0.02
C GLN A 40 -21.53 -18.48 0.52
N TYR A 41 -21.65 -18.60 1.84
CA TYR A 41 -21.71 -19.87 2.54
C TYR A 41 -23.11 -20.07 3.11
N SER A 42 -23.77 -21.18 2.76
CA SER A 42 -25.04 -21.60 3.35
C SER A 42 -24.77 -22.59 4.49
N LYS A 43 -25.21 -22.24 5.69
CA LYS A 43 -25.28 -23.19 6.82
C LYS A 43 -26.38 -24.22 6.54
N ARG A 44 -26.24 -25.41 7.13
CA ARG A 44 -27.29 -26.43 7.19
C ARG A 44 -28.29 -26.07 8.26
#